data_AF-A0A177EQP8-F1
#
_entry.id   AF-A0A177EQP8-F1
#
_cell.length_a   1.000
_cell.length_b   1.000
_cell.length_c   1.000
_cell.angle_alpha   90.00
_cell.angle_beta   90.00
_cell.angle_gamma   90.00
#
_symmetry.space_group_name_H-M   'P 1'
#
loop_
_entity.id
_entity.type
_entity.pdbx_description
1 polymer ?
#
loop_
_entity_poly.entity_id
_entity_poly.type
_entity_poly.pdbx_seq_one_letter_code
_entity_poly.pdbx_strand_id
1 'polypeptide(L)'
;MRDSRSAADFFSSAYRSGYRDSCLLEKRFVTTAIACPEDITSYQRKGKYHQQVFDGCDSVFQAESSGIANLLEIPILIRSHVPPKPKRNQYGAWIPQDDENEPTDVGPDSVDALFLLRDITSTTTGRQETTASMHRFRTNDRDYAGTNGFGSSPKASRRSGSFSLVCADGLPLLSLHVEALVGYIHDEVEPRLSHALAGTASGGVVASREAVLNSITQADFSRYFDAFKAAKTLHDHNVAFIPSPYAMSKEFLADMERQADIMWEDQKAAGFKQESEHEPVQQPGVIYL
;
A
#
# COMPACT_ATOMS: atom_id res chain seq x y z
N MET A 1 20.17 13.37 1.67
CA MET A 1 20.07 11.95 1.31
C MET A 1 19.68 11.20 2.57
N ARG A 2 18.37 11.12 2.88
CA ARG A 2 17.87 10.32 3.99
C ARG A 2 18.00 8.85 3.59
N ASP A 3 18.62 8.05 4.45
CA ASP A 3 18.89 6.65 4.17
C ASP A 3 17.56 5.88 4.19
N SER A 4 17.06 5.51 3.01
CA SER A 4 15.90 4.63 2.81
C SER A 4 16.08 3.26 3.48
N ARG A 5 17.29 2.96 3.98
CA ARG A 5 17.58 1.81 4.82
C ARG A 5 17.02 1.90 6.22
N SER A 6 16.81 3.06 6.85
CA SER A 6 16.36 3.07 8.27
C SER A 6 14.92 2.57 8.48
N ALA A 7 14.04 2.88 7.53
CA ALA A 7 12.66 2.40 7.44
C ALA A 7 12.59 0.90 7.11
N ALA A 8 13.38 0.51 6.09
CA ALA A 8 13.56 -0.89 5.76
C ALA A 8 14.13 -1.64 6.97
N ASP A 9 15.20 -1.19 7.62
CA ASP A 9 15.85 -1.82 8.77
C ASP A 9 14.94 -1.98 9.99
N PHE A 10 13.99 -1.07 10.21
CA PHE A 10 13.01 -1.21 11.29
C PHE A 10 12.08 -2.43 11.09
N PHE A 11 11.81 -2.81 9.83
CA PHE A 11 10.90 -3.91 9.47
C PHE A 11 11.57 -5.07 8.67
N SER A 12 12.84 -4.94 8.24
CA SER A 12 13.45 -5.77 7.17
C SER A 12 14.01 -7.11 7.63
N SER A 13 14.04 -7.40 8.94
CA SER A 13 14.60 -8.67 9.42
C SER A 13 13.63 -9.51 10.24
N ALA A 14 12.75 -8.90 11.05
CA ALA A 14 11.84 -9.67 11.91
C ALA A 14 10.58 -10.19 11.19
N TYR A 15 10.19 -9.55 10.10
CA TYR A 15 8.82 -9.66 9.58
C TYR A 15 8.70 -10.47 8.29
N ARG A 16 9.63 -11.42 8.06
CA ARG A 16 9.46 -12.49 7.06
C ARG A 16 8.80 -13.75 7.64
N SER A 17 8.38 -13.74 8.91
CA SER A 17 8.02 -14.97 9.63
C SER A 17 6.83 -14.90 10.60
N GLY A 18 5.99 -13.85 10.56
CA GLY A 18 4.71 -13.85 11.32
C GLY A 18 4.87 -13.89 12.84
N TYR A 19 5.94 -13.30 13.39
CA TYR A 19 6.16 -13.21 14.82
C TYR A 19 5.56 -11.91 15.40
N ARG A 20 4.87 -12.04 16.53
CA ARG A 20 4.41 -10.90 17.34
C ARG A 20 5.55 -10.43 18.26
N ASP A 21 5.89 -9.15 18.18
CA ASP A 21 6.90 -8.48 19.01
C ASP A 21 6.20 -7.46 19.90
N SER A 22 6.43 -7.51 21.22
CA SER A 22 5.78 -6.60 22.18
C SER A 22 6.09 -5.13 21.91
N CYS A 23 7.30 -4.81 21.48
CA CYS A 23 7.70 -3.42 21.18
C CYS A 23 7.00 -2.90 19.92
N LEU A 24 6.68 -3.77 18.96
CA LEU A 24 5.94 -3.40 17.75
C LEU A 24 4.43 -3.32 18.00
N LEU A 25 3.89 -4.18 18.86
CA LEU A 25 2.49 -4.15 19.31
C LEU A 25 2.13 -2.88 20.08
N GLU A 26 3.10 -2.17 20.64
CA GLU A 26 2.89 -0.90 21.33
C GLU A 26 2.95 0.32 20.40
N LYS A 27 3.48 0.15 19.17
CA LYS A 27 3.56 1.23 18.21
C LYS A 27 2.22 1.45 17.50
N ARG A 28 1.95 2.70 17.14
CA ARG A 28 0.76 3.09 16.37
C ARG A 28 1.20 3.79 15.10
N PHE A 29 0.69 3.31 13.99
CA PHE A 29 0.96 3.84 12.67
C PHE A 29 -0.35 4.33 12.07
N VAL A 30 -0.40 5.62 11.74
CA VAL A 30 -1.52 6.20 11.03
C VAL A 30 -1.43 5.78 9.56
N THR A 31 -2.40 4.98 9.14
CA THR A 31 -2.52 4.40 7.81
C THR A 31 -3.70 5.00 7.08
N THR A 32 -3.68 4.89 5.76
CA THR A 32 -4.84 5.22 4.92
C THR A 32 -5.33 3.97 4.23
N ALA A 33 -6.63 3.70 4.35
CA ALA A 33 -7.32 2.72 3.53
C ALA A 33 -7.94 3.38 2.29
N ILE A 34 -7.86 2.70 1.15
CA ILE A 34 -8.61 3.01 -0.07
C ILE A 34 -9.74 1.99 -0.18
N ALA A 35 -10.96 2.43 0.08
CA ALA A 35 -12.14 1.58 0.02
C ALA A 35 -12.54 1.25 -1.42
N CYS A 36 -12.91 -0.01 -1.67
CA CYS A 36 -13.56 -0.38 -2.93
C CYS A 36 -15.04 0.08 -2.93
N PRO A 37 -15.68 0.26 -4.10
CA PRO A 37 -17.07 0.70 -4.20
C PRO A 37 -18.05 -0.16 -3.39
N GLU A 38 -17.81 -1.46 -3.32
CA GLU A 38 -18.63 -2.42 -2.57
C GLU A 38 -18.56 -2.16 -1.07
N ASP A 39 -17.35 -1.91 -0.54
CA ASP A 39 -17.14 -1.63 0.87
C ASP A 39 -17.73 -0.25 1.26
N ILE A 40 -17.65 0.73 0.36
CA ILE A 40 -18.30 2.03 0.56
C ILE A 40 -19.80 1.85 0.73
N THR A 41 -20.41 1.06 -0.16
CA THR A 41 -21.86 0.80 -0.15
C THR A 41 -22.28 -0.04 1.04
N SER A 42 -21.57 -1.14 1.30
CA SER A 42 -21.93 -2.15 2.31
C SER A 42 -21.73 -1.66 3.73
N TYR A 43 -20.67 -0.86 3.97
CA TYR A 43 -20.37 -0.31 5.29
C TYR A 43 -20.78 1.17 5.44
N GLN A 44 -21.55 1.71 4.48
CA GLN A 44 -21.99 3.11 4.45
C GLN A 44 -20.85 4.10 4.72
N ARG A 45 -19.68 3.84 4.14
CA ARG A 45 -18.51 4.67 4.40
C ARG A 45 -18.72 6.05 3.76
N LYS A 46 -18.35 7.10 4.50
CA LYS A 46 -18.55 8.50 4.05
C LYS A 46 -17.69 8.92 2.86
N GLY A 47 -16.75 8.10 2.41
CA GLY A 47 -15.77 8.46 1.39
C GLY A 47 -15.02 7.24 0.86
N LYS A 48 -14.02 7.49 0.01
CA LYS A 48 -13.13 6.46 -0.54
C LYS A 48 -11.88 6.25 0.31
N TYR A 49 -11.30 7.34 0.80
CA TYR A 49 -10.08 7.32 1.60
C TYR A 49 -10.43 7.47 3.09
N HIS A 50 -9.91 6.58 3.93
CA HIS A 50 -10.17 6.59 5.36
C HIS A 50 -8.90 6.41 6.15
N GLN A 51 -8.78 7.17 7.24
CA GLN A 51 -7.72 6.93 8.20
C GLN A 51 -8.00 5.67 9.01
N GLN A 52 -6.95 4.90 9.28
CA GLN A 52 -6.94 3.77 10.19
C GLN A 52 -5.65 3.80 11.02
N VAL A 53 -5.60 3.03 12.11
CA VAL A 53 -4.39 2.86 12.90
C VAL A 53 -4.06 1.39 12.99
N PHE A 54 -2.83 1.05 12.59
CA PHE A 54 -2.26 -0.29 12.75
C PHE A 54 -1.14 -0.28 13.77
N ASP A 55 -0.87 -1.45 14.34
CA ASP A 55 0.32 -1.68 15.13
C ASP A 55 1.46 -2.19 14.24
N GLY A 56 2.68 -2.17 14.78
CA GLY A 56 3.87 -2.58 14.03
C GLY A 56 3.95 -4.07 13.72
N CYS A 57 3.02 -4.87 14.25
CA CYS A 57 2.86 -6.28 13.93
C CYS A 57 1.79 -6.51 12.86
N ASP A 58 1.21 -5.48 12.24
CA ASP A 58 0.27 -5.67 11.14
C ASP A 58 0.98 -6.16 9.86
N SER A 59 0.29 -7.02 9.13
CA SER A 59 0.79 -7.70 7.95
C SER A 59 1.05 -6.73 6.78
N VAL A 60 0.51 -5.50 6.80
CA VAL A 60 0.81 -4.44 5.83
C VAL A 60 2.31 -4.13 5.76
N PHE A 61 3.07 -4.32 6.85
CA PHE A 61 4.52 -4.08 6.87
C PHE A 61 5.32 -5.15 6.10
N GLN A 62 4.66 -6.20 5.59
CA GLN A 62 5.23 -7.19 4.66
C GLN A 62 4.84 -6.92 3.20
N ALA A 63 4.07 -5.87 2.95
CA ALA A 63 3.40 -5.69 1.69
C ALA A 63 4.32 -5.11 0.61
N GLU A 64 3.76 -4.99 -0.60
CA GLU A 64 4.50 -4.45 -1.73
C GLU A 64 4.65 -2.94 -1.64
N SER A 65 5.75 -2.43 -2.19
CA SER A 65 6.01 -1.00 -2.25
C SER A 65 5.59 -0.41 -3.58
N SER A 66 5.21 0.87 -3.59
CA SER A 66 4.97 1.63 -4.81
C SER A 66 6.27 2.15 -5.42
N GLY A 67 6.56 1.77 -6.66
CA GLY A 67 7.71 2.30 -7.38
C GLY A 67 7.62 3.82 -7.56
N ILE A 68 6.46 4.34 -7.97
CA ILE A 68 6.29 5.78 -8.20
C ILE A 68 6.42 6.56 -6.89
N ALA A 69 5.80 6.10 -5.80
CA ALA A 69 5.92 6.78 -4.52
C ALA A 69 7.37 6.80 -4.00
N ASN A 70 8.15 5.73 -4.27
CA ASN A 70 9.58 5.70 -3.96
C ASN A 70 10.38 6.76 -4.75
N LEU A 71 10.06 7.02 -6.02
CA LEU A 71 10.70 8.12 -6.78
C LEU A 71 10.38 9.49 -6.19
N LEU A 72 9.23 9.62 -5.55
CA LEU A 72 8.79 10.85 -4.89
C LEU A 72 9.33 10.98 -3.46
N GLU A 73 10.13 10.03 -2.96
CA GLU A 73 10.58 9.98 -1.56
C GLU A 73 9.43 9.85 -0.54
N ILE A 74 8.32 9.21 -0.94
CA ILE A 74 7.21 8.82 -0.06
C ILE A 74 7.14 7.29 -0.07
N PRO A 75 7.97 6.57 0.69
CA PRO A 75 8.07 5.13 0.59
C PRO A 75 6.83 4.47 1.20
N ILE A 76 5.81 4.15 0.38
CA ILE A 76 4.59 3.50 0.86
C ILE A 76 4.65 1.98 0.69
N LEU A 77 4.00 1.27 1.63
CA LEU A 77 3.68 -0.15 1.56
C LEU A 77 2.17 -0.29 1.37
N ILE A 78 1.75 -1.21 0.50
CA ILE A 78 0.36 -1.35 0.04
C ILE A 78 -0.07 -2.81 0.11
N ARG A 79 -1.13 -3.08 0.86
CA ARG A 79 -1.74 -4.41 0.99
C ARG A 79 -3.21 -4.37 0.62
N SER A 80 -3.67 -5.33 -0.18
CA SER A 80 -5.10 -5.55 -0.37
C SER A 80 -5.65 -6.24 0.87
N HIS A 81 -6.80 -5.78 1.36
CA HIS A 81 -7.64 -6.54 2.27
C HIS A 81 -8.28 -7.68 1.50
N VAL A 82 -7.47 -8.69 1.14
CA VAL A 82 -8.02 -9.98 0.78
C VAL A 82 -8.46 -10.58 2.12
N PRO A 83 -9.77 -10.77 2.39
CA PRO A 83 -10.17 -11.47 3.59
C PRO A 83 -9.41 -12.80 3.60
N PRO A 84 -8.63 -13.11 4.65
CA PRO A 84 -7.77 -14.28 4.62
C PRO A 84 -8.63 -15.52 4.37
N LYS A 85 -8.29 -16.28 3.33
CA LYS A 85 -8.70 -17.67 3.17
C LYS A 85 -7.44 -18.55 3.08
N PRO A 86 -7.35 -19.70 3.80
CA PRO A 86 -8.23 -20.29 4.79
C PRO A 86 -7.61 -20.30 6.20
N LYS A 87 -8.46 -20.61 7.20
CA LYS A 87 -8.06 -20.96 8.57
C LYS A 87 -6.85 -21.88 8.56
N ARG A 88 -5.81 -21.53 9.32
CA ARG A 88 -4.82 -22.52 9.71
C ARG A 88 -5.37 -23.33 10.87
N ASN A 89 -5.04 -24.61 10.93
CA ASN A 89 -5.39 -25.44 12.08
C ASN A 89 -4.62 -24.98 13.32
N GLN A 90 -4.91 -25.59 14.48
CA GLN A 90 -4.20 -25.34 15.73
C GLN A 90 -2.68 -25.61 15.68
N TYR A 91 -2.19 -26.20 14.58
CA TYR A 91 -0.78 -26.49 14.32
C TYR A 91 -0.15 -25.51 13.29
N GLY A 92 -0.87 -24.46 12.89
CA GLY A 92 -0.39 -23.46 11.95
C GLY A 92 -0.32 -23.94 10.48
N ALA A 93 -0.83 -25.14 10.18
CA ALA A 93 -0.89 -25.67 8.82
C ALA A 93 -2.15 -25.16 8.11
N TRP A 94 -2.00 -24.83 6.82
CA TRP A 94 -3.09 -24.42 5.96
C TRP A 94 -4.13 -25.54 5.83
N ILE A 95 -5.39 -25.26 6.17
CA ILE A 95 -6.50 -26.18 5.93
C ILE A 95 -6.94 -25.96 4.48
N PRO A 96 -6.85 -26.94 3.57
CA PRO A 96 -7.42 -26.83 2.24
C PRO A 96 -8.91 -26.49 2.36
N GLN A 97 -9.35 -25.41 1.74
CA GLN A 97 -10.77 -25.08 1.68
C GLN A 97 -11.37 -25.88 0.51
N ASP A 98 -12.55 -26.48 0.70
CA ASP A 98 -13.31 -27.04 -0.42
C ASP A 98 -13.64 -25.91 -1.41
N ASP A 99 -13.32 -26.13 -2.68
CA ASP A 99 -13.45 -25.17 -3.80
C ASP A 99 -14.90 -24.63 -3.99
N GLU A 100 -15.89 -25.25 -3.33
CA GLU A 100 -17.32 -24.97 -3.55
C GLU A 100 -17.84 -23.68 -2.89
N ASN A 101 -17.04 -23.00 -2.07
CA ASN A 101 -17.42 -21.75 -1.40
C ASN A 101 -16.40 -20.62 -1.60
N GLU A 102 -15.71 -20.58 -2.75
CA GLU A 102 -15.10 -19.32 -3.19
C GLU A 102 -16.20 -18.26 -3.35
N PRO A 103 -16.10 -17.07 -2.72
CA PRO A 103 -16.93 -15.95 -3.11
C PRO A 103 -16.48 -15.63 -4.53
N THR A 104 -17.27 -16.08 -5.50
CA THR A 104 -17.12 -15.75 -6.92
C THR A 104 -17.37 -14.26 -7.16
N ASP A 105 -17.94 -13.55 -6.20
CA ASP A 105 -18.10 -12.09 -6.21
C ASP A 105 -16.84 -11.40 -5.67
N VAL A 106 -15.80 -11.49 -6.49
CA VAL A 106 -14.63 -10.63 -6.45
C VAL A 106 -15.10 -9.23 -6.88
N GLY A 107 -15.30 -8.32 -5.92
CA GLY A 107 -15.69 -6.93 -6.22
C GLY A 107 -14.65 -6.23 -7.13
N PRO A 108 -15.02 -5.21 -7.91
CA PRO A 108 -14.09 -4.43 -8.72
C PRO A 108 -12.87 -3.93 -7.92
N ASP A 109 -11.71 -4.01 -8.57
CA ASP A 109 -10.47 -3.49 -8.03
C ASP A 109 -10.61 -2.00 -7.68
N SER A 110 -9.96 -1.59 -6.58
CA SER A 110 -9.72 -0.17 -6.36
C SER A 110 -8.74 0.34 -7.41
N VAL A 111 -9.26 0.98 -8.46
CA VAL A 111 -8.48 1.56 -9.57
C VAL A 111 -7.32 2.42 -9.07
N ASP A 112 -7.52 3.14 -7.97
CA ASP A 112 -6.50 3.98 -7.34
C ASP A 112 -5.33 3.19 -6.77
N ALA A 113 -5.60 2.03 -6.16
CA ALA A 113 -4.55 1.15 -5.68
C ALA A 113 -3.73 0.60 -6.87
N LEU A 114 -4.36 0.36 -8.02
CA LEU A 114 -3.67 -0.08 -9.23
C LEU A 114 -2.73 0.98 -9.81
N PHE A 115 -3.04 2.27 -9.67
CA PHE A 115 -2.13 3.36 -10.03
C PHE A 115 -0.89 3.36 -9.14
N LEU A 116 -1.07 3.15 -7.84
CA LEU A 116 0.04 3.11 -6.88
C LEU A 116 0.92 1.88 -7.08
N LEU A 117 0.38 0.79 -7.62
CA LEU A 117 1.10 -0.46 -7.90
C LEU A 117 1.69 -0.52 -9.32
N ARG A 118 1.72 0.60 -10.06
CA ARG A 118 2.34 0.66 -11.39
C ARG A 118 3.81 0.24 -11.35
N ASP A 119 4.16 -0.70 -12.22
CA ASP A 119 5.54 -1.11 -12.38
C ASP A 119 6.30 -0.11 -13.25
N ILE A 120 7.27 0.54 -12.62
CA ILE A 120 8.22 1.43 -13.28
C ILE A 120 9.64 0.84 -13.30
N THR A 121 9.82 -0.37 -12.77
CA THR A 121 11.12 -1.04 -12.60
C THR A 121 11.52 -1.83 -13.84
N SER A 122 10.55 -2.37 -14.57
CA SER A 122 10.82 -3.10 -15.81
C SER A 122 11.44 -2.23 -16.91
N THR A 123 12.30 -2.83 -17.73
CA THR A 123 12.91 -2.21 -18.91
C THR A 123 12.16 -2.53 -20.21
N THR A 124 11.28 -3.53 -20.19
CA THR A 124 10.51 -4.01 -21.33
C THR A 124 9.02 -3.96 -21.06
N THR A 125 8.21 -3.95 -22.11
CA THR A 125 6.75 -4.16 -22.04
C THR A 125 6.42 -5.65 -22.07
N GLY A 126 5.17 -5.99 -21.77
CA GLY A 126 4.65 -7.34 -21.97
C GLY A 126 5.12 -8.32 -20.90
N ARG A 127 4.69 -9.59 -21.06
CA ARG A 127 4.92 -10.61 -20.04
C ARG A 127 6.41 -10.87 -19.87
N GLN A 128 6.94 -10.67 -18.67
CA GLN A 128 8.33 -11.05 -18.39
C GLN A 128 8.43 -12.56 -18.21
N GLU A 129 9.35 -13.19 -18.94
CA GLU A 129 9.63 -14.61 -18.78
C GLU A 129 10.32 -14.85 -17.42
N THR A 130 9.73 -15.77 -16.64
CA THR A 130 10.26 -16.34 -15.38
C THR A 130 10.15 -15.52 -14.09
N THR A 131 9.01 -15.64 -13.40
CA THR A 131 8.92 -15.45 -11.93
C THR A 131 9.70 -16.52 -11.13
N ALA A 132 10.35 -17.47 -11.80
CA ALA A 132 11.14 -18.53 -11.15
C ALA A 132 12.45 -18.02 -10.52
N SER A 133 12.99 -16.89 -11.00
CA SER A 133 14.27 -16.30 -10.60
C SER A 133 14.15 -15.04 -9.73
N MET A 134 12.95 -14.45 -9.62
CA MET A 134 12.71 -13.32 -8.72
C MET A 134 12.61 -13.80 -7.26
N HIS A 135 13.14 -13.01 -6.32
CA HIS A 135 13.03 -13.30 -4.88
C HIS A 135 11.55 -13.44 -4.49
N ARG A 136 11.08 -14.67 -4.41
CA ARG A 136 9.68 -14.98 -4.09
C ARG A 136 9.32 -14.38 -2.74
N PHE A 137 8.32 -13.51 -2.71
CA PHE A 137 7.53 -13.33 -1.49
C PHE A 137 6.76 -14.64 -1.28
N ARG A 138 6.84 -15.22 -0.08
CA ARG A 138 6.32 -16.58 0.20
C ARG A 138 4.80 -16.73 0.13
N THR A 139 4.07 -15.68 -0.24
CA THR A 139 2.62 -15.70 -0.45
C THR A 139 2.31 -16.11 -1.89
N ASN A 140 1.38 -17.05 -2.03
CA ASN A 140 1.21 -17.91 -3.20
C ASN A 140 0.45 -17.28 -4.39
N ASP A 141 0.64 -15.98 -4.63
CA ASP A 141 -0.03 -15.23 -5.70
C ASP A 141 0.94 -14.94 -6.84
N ARG A 142 0.70 -15.61 -7.97
CA ARG A 142 1.62 -15.73 -9.10
C ARG A 142 1.71 -14.47 -9.98
N ASP A 143 1.08 -13.36 -9.58
CA ASP A 143 0.97 -12.14 -10.37
C ASP A 143 1.40 -10.91 -9.52
N TYR A 144 2.65 -10.50 -9.69
CA TYR A 144 3.26 -9.33 -9.03
C TYR A 144 3.21 -8.09 -9.92
N ALA A 145 3.41 -6.90 -9.35
CA ALA A 145 3.74 -5.71 -10.14
C ALA A 145 4.95 -6.01 -11.04
N GLY A 146 4.82 -5.70 -12.34
CA GLY A 146 5.88 -5.88 -13.34
C GLY A 146 5.90 -7.21 -14.08
N THR A 147 4.99 -8.13 -13.73
CA THR A 147 4.78 -9.37 -14.52
C THR A 147 4.44 -9.06 -15.98
N ASN A 148 3.82 -7.90 -16.25
CA ASN A 148 3.42 -7.43 -17.57
C ASN A 148 4.28 -6.25 -18.10
N GLY A 149 5.43 -6.00 -17.46
CA GLY A 149 6.41 -5.02 -17.92
C GLY A 149 6.11 -3.57 -17.51
N PHE A 150 6.89 -2.65 -18.06
CA PHE A 150 6.89 -1.23 -17.72
C PHE A 150 5.51 -0.58 -17.93
N GLY A 151 5.08 0.23 -16.96
CA GLY A 151 3.79 0.90 -16.92
C GLY A 151 2.61 -0.03 -16.62
N SER A 152 2.83 -1.33 -16.36
CA SER A 152 1.73 -2.25 -16.06
C SER A 152 1.32 -2.21 -14.59
N SER A 153 0.04 -2.47 -14.31
CA SER A 153 -0.43 -2.81 -12.97
C SER A 153 -0.41 -4.34 -12.79
N PRO A 154 -0.40 -4.85 -11.54
CA PRO A 154 -0.62 -6.26 -11.26
C PRO A 154 -1.91 -6.75 -11.95
N LYS A 155 -1.94 -8.02 -12.37
CA LYS A 155 -3.12 -8.59 -13.00
C LYS A 155 -4.29 -8.58 -12.01
N ALA A 156 -5.45 -8.11 -12.44
CA ALA A 156 -6.68 -7.93 -11.65
C ALA A 156 -7.21 -9.19 -10.92
N SER A 157 -6.65 -10.38 -11.16
CA SER A 157 -7.32 -11.63 -10.80
C SER A 157 -7.19 -12.10 -9.35
N ARG A 158 -6.60 -11.34 -8.41
CA ARG A 158 -6.52 -11.75 -6.98
C ARG A 158 -6.49 -10.62 -5.91
N ARG A 159 -6.45 -9.34 -6.29
CA ARG A 159 -6.26 -8.22 -5.33
C ARG A 159 -7.48 -7.33 -5.25
N SER A 160 -8.62 -7.92 -4.96
CA SER A 160 -9.89 -7.23 -4.98
C SER A 160 -10.35 -6.90 -3.57
N GLY A 161 -11.01 -5.76 -3.41
CA GLY A 161 -11.40 -5.21 -2.12
C GLY A 161 -10.66 -3.93 -1.75
N SER A 162 -10.91 -3.44 -0.54
CA SER A 162 -10.20 -2.29 0.01
C SER A 162 -8.69 -2.55 0.11
N PHE A 163 -7.89 -1.49 0.07
CA PHE A 163 -6.44 -1.56 0.30
C PHE A 163 -6.06 -0.76 1.52
N SER A 164 -5.02 -1.20 2.23
CA SER A 164 -4.37 -0.46 3.30
C SER A 164 -2.98 -0.01 2.88
N LEU A 165 -2.65 1.23 3.26
CA LEU A 165 -1.41 1.88 2.91
C LEU A 165 -0.76 2.49 4.14
N VAL A 166 0.54 2.29 4.27
CA VAL A 166 1.35 2.87 5.35
C VAL A 166 2.66 3.42 4.79
N CYS A 167 3.20 4.48 5.39
CA CYS A 167 4.55 4.93 5.07
C CYS A 167 5.57 4.00 5.75
N ALA A 168 6.50 3.44 4.98
CA ALA A 168 7.51 2.49 5.45
C ALA A 168 8.43 3.10 6.51
N ASP A 169 8.64 4.42 6.49
CA ASP A 169 9.46 5.15 7.47
C ASP A 169 8.72 5.49 8.77
N GLY A 170 7.46 5.05 8.90
CA GLY A 170 6.63 5.24 10.08
C GLY A 170 6.02 6.64 10.20
N LEU A 171 6.23 7.53 9.23
CA LEU A 171 5.51 8.80 9.18
C LEU A 171 4.02 8.57 8.90
N PRO A 172 3.12 9.43 9.44
CA PRO A 172 1.69 9.28 9.22
C PRO A 172 1.37 9.50 7.74
N LEU A 173 0.64 8.56 7.14
CA LEU A 173 0.17 8.65 5.77
C LEU A 173 -1.31 9.05 5.76
N LEU A 174 -1.58 10.33 5.52
CA LEU A 174 -2.94 10.89 5.59
C LEU A 174 -3.71 10.74 4.28
N SER A 175 -5.03 10.81 4.36
CA SER A 175 -5.93 10.55 3.23
C SER A 175 -5.73 11.56 2.13
N LEU A 176 -5.46 12.82 2.48
CA LEU A 176 -5.11 13.86 1.53
C LEU A 176 -3.80 13.55 0.80
N HIS A 177 -2.81 12.95 1.48
CA HIS A 177 -1.55 12.55 0.86
C HIS A 177 -1.79 11.46 -0.18
N VAL A 178 -2.57 10.43 0.16
CA VAL A 178 -2.89 9.33 -0.77
C VAL A 178 -3.76 9.81 -1.92
N GLU A 179 -4.78 10.62 -1.66
CA GLU A 179 -5.65 11.17 -2.71
C GLU A 179 -4.85 12.03 -3.69
N ALA A 180 -3.97 12.91 -3.19
CA ALA A 180 -3.10 13.72 -4.03
C ALA A 180 -2.08 12.87 -4.81
N LEU A 181 -1.53 11.81 -4.19
CA LEU A 181 -0.59 10.91 -4.85
C LEU A 181 -1.25 10.15 -6.00
N VAL A 182 -2.44 9.61 -5.78
CA VAL A 182 -3.24 8.95 -6.82
C VAL A 182 -3.59 9.94 -7.93
N GLY A 183 -4.05 11.15 -7.57
CA GLY A 183 -4.36 12.21 -8.53
C GLY A 183 -3.16 12.60 -9.38
N TYR A 184 -2.00 12.79 -8.76
CA TYR A 184 -0.75 13.09 -9.48
C TYR A 184 -0.36 11.96 -10.44
N ILE A 185 -0.47 10.70 -10.01
CA ILE A 185 -0.17 9.57 -10.90
C ILE A 185 -1.12 9.60 -12.10
N HIS A 186 -2.42 9.74 -11.87
CA HIS A 186 -3.42 9.77 -12.91
C HIS A 186 -3.24 10.96 -13.89
N ASP A 187 -3.07 12.18 -13.37
CA ASP A 187 -3.09 13.41 -14.17
C ASP A 187 -1.75 13.69 -14.83
N GLU A 188 -0.63 13.35 -14.18
CA GLU A 188 0.71 13.76 -14.61
C GLU A 188 1.56 12.57 -15.07
N VAL A 189 1.52 11.43 -14.38
CA VAL A 189 2.43 10.30 -14.65
C VAL A 189 1.89 9.37 -15.73
N GLU A 190 0.62 8.98 -15.68
CA GLU A 190 -0.02 8.08 -16.65
C GLU A 190 0.09 8.60 -18.10
N PRO A 191 -0.07 9.91 -18.40
CA PRO A 191 0.18 10.43 -19.74
C PRO A 191 1.62 10.22 -20.21
N ARG A 192 2.61 10.40 -19.31
CA ARG A 192 4.04 10.22 -19.62
C ARG A 192 4.36 8.74 -19.87
N LEU A 193 3.81 7.84 -19.05
CA LEU A 193 3.92 6.39 -19.25
C LEU A 193 3.30 5.97 -20.58
N SER A 194 2.08 6.43 -20.87
CA SER A 194 1.37 6.13 -22.11
C SER A 194 2.14 6.62 -23.34
N HIS A 195 2.71 7.82 -23.27
CA HIS A 195 3.54 8.36 -24.36
C HIS A 195 4.82 7.54 -24.57
N ALA A 196 5.48 7.12 -23.48
CA ALA A 196 6.68 6.29 -23.57
C ALA A 196 6.42 4.88 -24.13
N LEU A 197 5.22 4.34 -23.89
CA LEU A 197 4.80 3.04 -24.38
C LEU A 197 4.29 3.08 -25.83
N ALA A 198 3.96 4.26 -26.36
CA ALA A 198 3.41 4.42 -27.69
C ALA A 198 4.35 3.84 -28.76
N GLY A 199 3.84 2.89 -29.56
CA GLY A 199 4.62 2.23 -30.61
C GLY A 199 5.59 1.16 -30.11
N THR A 200 5.67 0.88 -28.80
CA THR A 200 6.49 -0.21 -28.26
C THR A 200 5.70 -1.52 -28.31
N ALA A 201 6.15 -2.47 -29.13
CA ALA A 201 5.54 -3.80 -29.20
C ALA A 201 5.69 -4.55 -27.86
N SER A 202 4.80 -5.50 -27.57
CA SER A 202 4.91 -6.40 -26.40
C SER A 202 6.26 -7.13 -26.38
N GLY A 203 6.94 -7.14 -25.23
CA GLY A 203 8.31 -7.66 -25.08
C GLY A 203 9.40 -6.65 -25.48
N GLY A 204 9.02 -5.51 -26.07
CA GLY A 204 9.95 -4.50 -26.55
C GLY A 204 10.57 -3.66 -25.43
N VAL A 205 11.78 -3.17 -25.66
CA VAL A 205 12.49 -2.26 -24.73
C VAL A 205 11.86 -0.87 -24.79
N VAL A 206 11.59 -0.28 -23.62
CA VAL A 206 11.07 1.08 -23.50
C VAL A 206 12.24 2.08 -23.51
N ALA A 207 12.59 2.59 -24.68
CA ALA A 207 13.77 3.44 -24.87
C ALA A 207 13.73 4.74 -24.03
N SER A 208 12.55 5.32 -23.80
CA SER A 208 12.36 6.55 -23.04
C SER A 208 12.16 6.32 -21.54
N ARG A 209 12.34 5.09 -21.03
CA ARG A 209 12.15 4.73 -19.62
C ARG A 209 12.85 5.72 -18.68
N GLU A 210 14.16 5.88 -18.80
CA GLU A 210 14.93 6.75 -17.90
C GLU A 210 14.47 8.21 -17.98
N ALA A 211 14.10 8.68 -19.17
CA ALA A 211 13.58 10.04 -19.34
C ALA A 211 12.25 10.22 -18.58
N VAL A 212 11.36 9.23 -18.60
CA VAL A 212 10.12 9.25 -17.82
C VAL A 212 10.42 9.23 -16.32
N LEU A 213 11.27 8.32 -15.86
CA LEU A 213 11.58 8.19 -14.43
C LEU A 213 12.22 9.47 -13.87
N ASN A 214 13.17 10.06 -14.61
CA ASN A 214 13.81 11.31 -14.23
C ASN A 214 12.87 12.52 -14.27
N SER A 215 11.73 12.43 -14.98
CA SER A 215 10.71 13.47 -15.01
C SER A 215 9.77 13.43 -13.79
N ILE A 216 9.71 12.31 -13.08
CA ILE A 216 8.86 12.15 -11.89
C ILE A 216 9.69 12.63 -10.69
N THR A 217 9.38 13.83 -10.20
CA THR A 217 10.20 14.46 -9.16
C THR A 217 9.39 14.88 -7.95
N GLN A 218 10.05 14.88 -6.79
CA GLN A 218 9.50 15.41 -5.54
C GLN A 218 9.01 16.87 -5.69
N ALA A 219 9.72 17.69 -6.46
CA ALA A 219 9.37 19.09 -6.69
C ALA A 219 8.07 19.24 -7.50
N ASP A 220 7.86 18.40 -8.52
CA ASP A 220 6.63 18.38 -9.29
C ASP A 220 5.45 17.93 -8.43
N PHE A 221 5.62 16.86 -7.66
CA PHE A 221 4.57 16.41 -6.75
C PHE A 221 4.27 17.44 -5.66
N SER A 222 5.27 18.12 -5.10
CA SER A 222 5.05 19.17 -4.10
C SER A 222 4.17 20.30 -4.64
N ARG A 223 4.44 20.74 -5.88
CA ARG A 223 3.60 21.75 -6.56
C ARG A 223 2.18 21.25 -6.81
N TYR A 224 2.05 20.00 -7.27
CA TYR A 224 0.74 19.37 -7.47
C TYR A 224 -0.04 19.29 -6.14
N PHE A 225 0.62 18.84 -5.07
CA PHE A 225 0.02 18.72 -3.74
C PHE A 225 -0.47 20.06 -3.21
N ASP A 226 0.32 21.13 -3.34
CA ASP A 226 -0.08 22.46 -2.87
C ASP A 226 -1.29 23.00 -3.63
N ALA A 227 -1.32 22.81 -4.96
CA ALA A 227 -2.48 23.18 -5.79
C ALA A 227 -3.73 22.36 -5.43
N PHE A 228 -3.56 21.04 -5.26
CA PHE A 228 -4.60 20.11 -4.85
C PHE A 228 -5.18 20.47 -3.48
N LYS A 229 -4.32 20.72 -2.49
CA LYS A 229 -4.69 21.14 -1.14
C LYS A 229 -5.45 22.47 -1.16
N ALA A 230 -4.98 23.46 -1.92
CA ALA A 230 -5.64 24.75 -2.06
C ALA A 230 -7.06 24.60 -2.63
N ALA A 231 -7.23 23.76 -3.67
CA ALA A 231 -8.54 23.48 -4.24
C ALA A 231 -9.49 22.79 -3.24
N LYS A 232 -9.01 21.78 -2.50
CA LYS A 232 -9.79 21.07 -1.48
C LYS A 232 -10.18 21.96 -0.29
N THR A 233 -9.31 22.91 0.08
CA THR A 233 -9.54 23.86 1.18
C THR A 233 -10.77 24.76 0.95
N LEU A 234 -11.18 24.94 -0.31
CA LEU A 234 -12.41 25.66 -0.66
C LEU A 234 -13.68 24.96 -0.18
N HIS A 235 -13.62 23.64 0.06
CA HIS A 235 -14.74 22.80 0.48
C HIS A 235 -14.59 22.26 1.90
N ASP A 236 -13.36 22.07 2.37
CA ASP A 236 -13.06 21.63 3.74
C ASP A 236 -11.89 22.44 4.30
N HIS A 237 -12.19 23.39 5.18
CA HIS A 237 -11.17 24.26 5.77
C HIS A 237 -10.15 23.51 6.64
N ASN A 238 -10.48 22.32 7.14
CA ASN A 238 -9.54 21.54 7.95
C ASN A 238 -8.37 21.00 7.11
N VAL A 239 -8.58 20.83 5.80
CA VAL A 239 -7.54 20.42 4.85
C VAL A 239 -6.37 21.41 4.81
N ALA A 240 -6.61 22.69 5.10
CA ALA A 240 -5.57 23.71 5.13
C ALA A 240 -4.44 23.41 6.12
N PHE A 241 -4.75 22.72 7.22
CA PHE A 241 -3.81 22.39 8.29
C PHE A 241 -2.99 21.13 8.01
N ILE A 242 -3.32 20.37 6.97
CA ILE A 242 -2.58 19.17 6.59
C ILE A 242 -1.27 19.59 5.92
N PRO A 243 -0.10 19.27 6.51
CA PRO A 243 1.18 19.58 5.90
C PRO A 243 1.43 18.69 4.68
N SER A 244 2.33 19.16 3.81
CA SER A 244 2.92 18.30 2.78
C SER A 244 3.60 17.09 3.44
N PRO A 245 3.60 15.90 2.78
CA PRO A 245 4.31 14.73 3.30
C PRO A 245 5.81 15.01 3.56
N TYR A 246 6.39 16.03 2.93
CA TYR A 246 7.79 16.43 3.11
C TYR A 246 8.01 17.48 4.21
N ALA A 247 6.96 18.04 4.78
CA ALA A 247 7.02 19.21 5.65
C ALA A 247 6.26 19.02 6.99
N MET A 248 6.13 17.77 7.44
CA MET A 248 5.55 17.46 8.75
C MET A 248 6.46 17.98 9.88
N SER A 249 5.95 18.91 10.68
CA SER A 249 6.67 19.45 11.83
C SER A 249 6.68 18.47 13.01
N LYS A 250 7.59 18.66 13.96
CA LYS A 250 7.64 17.80 15.17
C LYS A 250 6.37 17.92 16.00
N GLU A 251 5.82 19.12 16.07
CA GLU A 251 4.57 19.41 16.79
C GLU A 251 3.39 18.69 16.12
N PHE A 252 3.34 18.69 14.78
CA PHE A 252 2.34 17.95 14.02
C PHE A 252 2.45 16.44 14.27
N LEU A 253 3.67 15.89 14.22
CA LEU A 253 3.89 14.46 14.46
C LEU A 253 3.49 14.05 15.88
N ALA A 254 3.84 14.84 16.89
CA ALA A 254 3.44 14.58 18.28
C ALA A 254 1.92 14.68 18.47
N ASP A 255 1.24 15.58 17.76
CA ASP A 255 -0.22 15.63 17.79
C ASP A 255 -0.84 14.40 17.14
N MET A 256 -0.31 13.99 15.98
CA MET A 256 -0.76 12.79 15.26
C MET A 256 -0.55 11.51 16.07
N GLU A 257 0.53 11.38 16.84
CA GLU A 257 0.73 10.25 17.76
C GLU A 257 -0.40 10.16 18.80
N ARG A 258 -0.76 11.28 19.42
CA ARG A 258 -1.89 11.32 20.37
C ARG A 258 -3.23 10.98 19.71
N GLN A 259 -3.46 11.50 18.50
CA GLN A 259 -4.67 11.20 17.74
C GLN A 259 -4.72 9.72 17.33
N ALA A 260 -3.57 9.12 17.00
CA ALA A 260 -3.48 7.71 16.67
C ALA A 260 -3.91 6.81 17.84
N ASP A 261 -3.53 7.15 19.07
CA ASP A 261 -3.98 6.42 20.26
C ASP A 261 -5.50 6.51 20.44
N ILE A 262 -6.10 7.68 20.26
CA ILE A 262 -7.57 7.86 20.35
C ILE A 262 -8.27 7.03 19.27
N MET A 263 -7.82 7.18 18.02
CA MET A 263 -8.35 6.42 16.88
C MET A 263 -8.22 4.91 17.09
N TRP A 264 -7.12 4.46 17.66
CA TRP A 264 -6.89 3.04 17.95
C TRP A 264 -7.92 2.49 18.94
N GLU A 265 -8.18 3.21 20.03
CA GLU A 265 -9.22 2.81 20.99
C GLU A 265 -10.62 2.82 20.36
N ASP A 266 -10.94 3.83 19.57
CA ASP A 266 -12.21 3.92 18.85
C ASP A 266 -12.40 2.76 17.86
N GLN A 267 -11.34 2.40 17.13
CA GLN A 267 -11.35 1.26 16.20
C GLN A 267 -11.60 -0.06 16.94
N LYS A 268 -10.90 -0.30 18.06
CA LYS A 268 -11.14 -1.49 18.90
C LYS A 268 -12.56 -1.53 19.45
N ALA A 269 -13.07 -0.40 19.93
CA ALA A 269 -14.43 -0.29 20.44
C ALA A 269 -15.49 -0.58 19.35
N ALA A 270 -15.19 -0.20 18.10
CA ALA A 270 -16.00 -0.53 16.93
C ALA A 270 -15.84 -2.00 16.44
N GLY A 271 -15.00 -2.80 17.10
CA GLY A 271 -14.76 -4.19 16.73
C GLY A 271 -13.88 -4.38 15.51
N PHE A 272 -13.12 -3.35 15.11
CA PHE A 272 -12.09 -3.48 14.08
C PHE A 272 -11.05 -4.52 14.52
N LYS A 273 -10.66 -5.39 13.58
CA LYS A 273 -9.62 -6.40 13.80
C LYS A 273 -8.52 -6.23 12.77
N GLN A 274 -7.28 -6.28 13.24
CA GLN A 274 -6.11 -6.28 12.37
C GLN A 274 -5.87 -7.67 11.79
N GLU A 275 -5.14 -7.75 10.67
CA GLU A 275 -4.74 -9.06 10.12
C GLU A 275 -3.82 -9.82 11.08
N SER A 276 -2.99 -9.10 11.84
CA SER A 276 -2.14 -9.66 12.91
C SER A 276 -2.92 -10.39 14.01
N GLU A 277 -4.23 -10.15 14.13
CA GLU A 277 -5.15 -10.79 15.07
C GLU A 277 -5.90 -11.99 14.47
N HIS A 278 -5.82 -12.16 13.14
CA HIS A 278 -6.43 -13.26 12.41
C HIS A 278 -5.45 -14.40 12.10
N GLU A 279 -4.14 -14.13 12.03
CA GLU A 279 -3.11 -15.16 11.80
C GLU A 279 -2.83 -15.96 13.09
N PRO A 280 -2.74 -17.30 13.06
CA PRO A 280 -2.32 -18.08 14.22
C PRO A 280 -0.86 -17.78 14.52
N VAL A 281 -0.68 -17.24 15.71
CA VAL A 281 0.58 -16.76 16.25
C VAL A 281 1.54 -17.95 16.43
N GLN A 282 2.66 -17.95 15.70
CA GLN A 282 3.84 -18.68 16.19
C GLN A 282 4.47 -17.82 17.29
N GLN A 283 4.37 -18.28 18.53
CA GLN A 283 5.07 -17.63 19.64
C GLN A 283 6.57 -17.95 19.54
N PRO A 284 7.46 -16.95 19.72
CA PRO A 284 8.90 -17.21 19.78
C PRO A 284 9.21 -18.28 20.84
N GLY A 285 9.91 -19.35 20.45
CA GLY A 285 10.32 -20.43 21.35
C GLY A 285 9.35 -21.62 21.48
N VAL A 286 8.19 -21.59 20.81
CA VAL A 286 7.28 -22.75 20.76
C VAL A 286 7.58 -23.58 19.52
N ILE A 287 8.26 -24.72 19.72
CA ILE A 287 8.40 -25.76 18.69
C ILE A 287 7.09 -26.54 18.67
N TYR A 288 6.29 -26.35 17.63
CA TYR A 288 5.15 -27.23 17.35
C TYR A 288 5.71 -28.52 16.74
N LEU A 289 5.72 -29.61 17.52
CA LEU A 289 6.05 -30.95 17.07
C LEU A 289 4.91 -31.55 16.24
#